data_AF-I4GQI4-F1
#
_entry.id   AF-I4GQI4-F1
#
_cell.length_a   1.000
_cell.length_b   1.000
_cell.length_c   1.000
_cell.angle_alpha   90.00
_cell.angle_beta   90.00
_cell.angle_gamma   90.00
#
_symmetry.space_group_name_H-M   'P 1'
#
loop_
_entity.id
_entity.type
_entity.pdbx_description
1 polymer ?
#
loop_
_entity_poly.entity_id
_entity_poly.type
_entity_poly.pdbx_seq_one_letter_code
_entity_poly.pdbx_strand_id
1 'polypeptide(L)'
;MLNRLDTVKDADNGVTDYDYDAVGNLIKTVFPNGVIENQQYDLLNRLTYLENRNSTGIISSYTYTLDAMGNRVKVVENDGRTVEYNYDNLYRLTQEKITDTVAGNKTITYSFDAVGNRLEKVDSVAGKTTYNYDKNDRLLKEILGGNVTQYQYDDEGNLLAKVENGATTTNYEWNAKGELTAVEVTENGETGRIEFEYDHSGIRVAIDVDGEVTRFLIDNNQQQYAQVIEEYQTNGTVNTTYTHGWDLISQDDGANRIYYQVDGLGSTRLMTGNNGSVIVEYDYDAYGNLTRKVGDAENNYLFAGEQFDDAVDGYYLRARYYDSNTGRFASVDPFEGFNNQPITLHDYLYAGVNPVNAIDPSGEVSLIEYVKIFTLTRVIPFLLRPSSPFSPLYLPYFPVRLEKLGAILNGLNLLEFLSMLF
;
A
#
# COMPACT_ATOMS: atom_id res chain seq x y z
N MET A 1 7.95 8.49 28.75
CA MET A 1 6.70 8.43 27.97
C MET A 1 7.09 8.28 26.51
N LEU A 2 6.68 7.18 25.88
CA LEU A 2 6.74 7.05 24.42
C LEU A 2 5.57 7.89 23.89
N ASN A 3 5.84 8.94 23.12
CA ASN A 3 4.85 9.86 22.57
C ASN A 3 4.01 9.16 21.48
N ARG A 4 3.11 8.26 21.90
CA ARG A 4 2.28 7.40 21.05
C ARG A 4 0.84 7.92 21.00
N LEU A 5 0.16 7.67 19.88
CA LEU A 5 -1.26 7.99 19.73
C LEU A 5 -2.09 7.15 20.70
N ASP A 6 -2.77 7.78 21.63
CA ASP A 6 -3.54 7.08 22.67
C ASP A 6 -5.00 6.91 22.23
N THR A 7 -5.58 7.99 21.72
CA THR A 7 -6.99 8.05 21.33
C THR A 7 -7.17 8.94 20.12
N VAL A 8 -8.17 8.63 19.29
CA VAL A 8 -8.70 9.48 18.23
C VAL A 8 -10.18 9.71 18.49
N LYS A 9 -10.64 10.94 18.28
CA LYS A 9 -12.05 11.29 18.33
C LYS A 9 -12.51 11.74 16.96
N ASP A 10 -13.54 11.08 16.45
CA ASP A 10 -14.19 11.51 15.21
C ASP A 10 -15.07 12.76 15.45
N ALA A 11 -15.63 13.31 14.37
CA ALA A 11 -16.43 14.53 14.40
C ALA A 11 -17.70 14.42 15.29
N ASP A 12 -18.22 13.21 15.49
CA ASP A 12 -19.39 12.94 16.35
C ASP A 12 -19.00 12.51 17.77
N ASN A 13 -17.72 12.60 18.12
CA ASN A 13 -17.14 12.16 19.38
C ASN A 13 -17.14 10.64 19.59
N GLY A 14 -17.27 9.83 18.53
CA GLY A 14 -16.87 8.43 18.58
C GLY A 14 -15.38 8.34 18.90
N VAL A 15 -15.01 7.43 19.82
CA VAL A 15 -13.65 7.29 20.33
C VAL A 15 -13.04 6.00 19.83
N THR A 16 -11.87 6.10 19.20
CA THR A 16 -10.99 4.97 18.91
C THR A 16 -9.83 4.99 19.90
N ASP A 17 -9.70 3.93 20.70
CA ASP A 17 -8.64 3.79 21.72
C ASP A 17 -7.58 2.78 21.29
N TYR A 18 -6.32 3.05 21.62
CA TYR A 18 -5.16 2.20 21.28
C TYR A 18 -4.40 1.73 22.52
N ASP A 19 -4.26 0.41 22.70
CA ASP A 19 -3.42 -0.17 23.75
C ASP A 19 -2.12 -0.74 23.17
N TYR A 20 -1.03 -0.58 23.92
CA TYR A 20 0.30 -1.05 23.52
C TYR A 20 0.94 -1.93 24.57
N ASP A 21 1.83 -2.81 24.13
CA ASP A 21 2.73 -3.51 25.03
C ASP A 21 3.85 -2.61 25.60
N ALA A 22 4.70 -3.21 26.44
CA ALA A 22 5.80 -2.53 27.12
C ALA A 22 6.93 -2.05 26.19
N VAL A 23 7.06 -2.65 25.00
CA VAL A 23 8.15 -2.35 24.05
C VAL A 23 7.71 -1.44 22.90
N GLY A 24 6.40 -1.20 22.74
CA GLY A 24 5.92 -0.26 21.73
C GLY A 24 4.84 -0.78 20.81
N ASN A 25 4.62 -2.10 20.77
CA ASN A 25 3.77 -2.70 19.76
C ASN A 25 2.30 -2.43 20.07
N LEU A 26 1.51 -2.05 19.05
CA LEU A 26 0.06 -1.91 19.15
C LEU A 26 -0.55 -3.30 19.34
N ILE A 27 -1.20 -3.55 20.47
CA ILE A 27 -1.79 -4.87 20.79
C ILE A 27 -3.31 -4.88 20.71
N LYS A 28 -3.96 -3.71 20.74
CA LYS A 28 -5.41 -3.61 20.67
C LYS A 28 -5.88 -2.25 20.18
N THR A 29 -6.90 -2.27 19.33
CA THR A 29 -7.65 -1.09 18.89
C THR A 29 -9.12 -1.30 19.22
N VAL A 30 -9.78 -0.33 19.85
CA VAL A 30 -11.22 -0.37 20.14
C VAL A 30 -11.91 0.68 19.29
N PHE A 31 -12.76 0.25 18.36
CA PHE A 31 -13.50 1.15 17.47
C PHE A 31 -14.81 1.65 18.13
N PRO A 32 -15.33 2.82 17.72
CA PRO A 32 -16.56 3.39 18.27
C PRO A 32 -17.79 2.50 18.11
N ASN A 33 -17.83 1.67 17.07
CA ASN A 33 -18.92 0.71 16.82
C ASN A 33 -18.84 -0.58 17.66
N GLY A 34 -17.87 -0.67 18.58
CA GLY A 34 -17.68 -1.82 19.47
C GLY A 34 -16.90 -2.98 18.84
N VAL A 35 -16.42 -2.84 17.60
CA VAL A 35 -15.43 -3.77 17.04
C VAL A 35 -14.11 -3.59 17.76
N ILE A 36 -13.42 -4.70 18.03
CA ILE A 36 -12.11 -4.72 18.67
C ILE A 36 -11.15 -5.46 17.75
N GLU A 37 -10.02 -4.82 17.45
CA GLU A 37 -8.87 -5.44 16.84
C GLU A 37 -7.88 -5.86 17.93
N ASN A 38 -7.32 -7.07 17.85
CA ASN A 38 -6.23 -7.53 18.70
C ASN A 38 -5.04 -7.98 17.84
N GLN A 39 -3.83 -7.63 18.26
CA GLN A 39 -2.58 -7.98 17.57
C GLN A 39 -1.65 -8.74 18.52
N GLN A 40 -0.90 -9.71 17.99
CA GLN A 40 0.14 -10.44 18.72
C GLN A 40 1.43 -10.50 17.92
N TYR A 41 2.54 -10.50 18.65
CA TYR A 41 3.89 -10.42 18.08
C TYR A 41 4.76 -11.54 18.65
N ASP A 42 5.78 -11.94 17.88
CA ASP A 42 6.84 -12.79 18.39
C ASP A 42 7.89 -12.02 19.22
N LEU A 43 8.91 -12.73 19.70
CA LEU A 43 10.00 -12.14 20.50
C LEU A 43 10.88 -11.13 19.74
N LEU A 44 10.74 -11.06 18.41
CA LEU A 44 11.43 -10.10 17.55
C LEU A 44 10.51 -8.92 17.18
N ASN A 45 9.35 -8.78 17.82
CA ASN A 45 8.34 -7.76 17.56
C ASN A 45 7.76 -7.82 16.13
N ARG A 46 7.69 -9.02 15.56
CA ARG A 46 7.07 -9.25 14.24
C ARG A 46 5.63 -9.71 14.44
N LEU A 47 4.69 -9.13 13.69
CA LEU A 47 3.26 -9.44 13.79
C LEU A 47 3.01 -10.90 13.37
N THR A 48 2.47 -11.71 14.28
CA THR A 48 2.15 -13.12 14.02
C THR A 48 0.66 -13.41 13.99
N TYR A 49 -0.15 -12.50 14.56
CA TYR A 49 -1.60 -12.66 14.60
C TYR A 49 -2.30 -11.31 14.65
N LEU A 50 -3.37 -11.17 13.87
CA LEU A 50 -4.34 -10.08 13.94
C LEU A 50 -5.75 -10.68 13.93
N GLU A 51 -6.63 -10.22 14.79
CA GLU A 51 -8.06 -10.55 14.73
C GLU A 51 -8.93 -9.31 14.90
N ASN A 52 -10.07 -9.29 14.22
CA ASN A 52 -11.17 -8.37 14.47
C ASN A 52 -12.35 -9.15 15.03
N ARG A 53 -12.98 -8.63 16.07
CA ARG A 53 -14.16 -9.23 16.70
C ARG A 53 -15.20 -8.19 17.06
N ASN A 54 -16.47 -8.61 17.01
CA ASN A 54 -17.60 -7.82 17.49
C ASN A 54 -18.31 -8.58 18.63
N SER A 55 -19.54 -8.18 18.96
CA SER A 55 -20.33 -8.81 20.03
C SER A 55 -20.72 -10.27 19.77
N THR A 56 -20.67 -10.76 18.52
CA THR A 56 -21.04 -12.13 18.15
C THR A 56 -19.83 -13.07 18.05
N GLY A 57 -18.62 -12.54 17.89
CA GLY A 57 -17.39 -13.32 17.84
C GLY A 57 -16.33 -12.73 16.93
N ILE A 58 -15.37 -13.56 16.52
CA ILE A 58 -14.34 -13.20 15.54
C ILE A 58 -15.00 -13.06 14.17
N ILE A 59 -14.81 -11.90 13.55
CA ILE A 59 -15.31 -11.57 12.21
C ILE A 59 -14.21 -11.67 11.15
N SER A 60 -12.95 -11.42 11.51
CA SER A 60 -11.78 -11.76 10.70
C SER A 60 -10.57 -12.07 11.58
N SER A 61 -9.65 -12.86 11.05
CA SER A 61 -8.37 -13.13 11.69
C SER A 61 -7.34 -13.58 10.66
N TYR A 62 -6.08 -13.30 10.95
CA TYR A 62 -4.94 -13.59 10.10
C TYR A 62 -3.82 -14.13 10.97
N THR A 63 -3.49 -15.41 10.81
CA THR A 63 -2.33 -16.02 11.47
C THR A 63 -1.18 -16.09 10.49
N TYR A 64 -0.07 -15.42 10.80
CA TYR A 64 1.10 -15.33 9.95
C TYR A 64 2.19 -16.32 10.39
N THR A 65 2.67 -17.12 9.45
CA THR A 65 3.93 -17.84 9.60
C THR A 65 5.03 -17.05 8.91
N LEU A 66 6.09 -16.75 9.66
CA LEU A 66 7.23 -15.98 9.17
C LEU A 66 8.45 -16.89 8.99
N ASP A 67 9.29 -16.58 8.00
CA ASP A 67 10.62 -17.17 7.90
C ASP A 67 11.61 -16.56 8.93
N ALA A 68 12.86 -17.00 8.87
CA ALA A 68 13.90 -16.53 9.78
C ALA A 68 14.22 -15.03 9.60
N MET A 69 14.02 -14.49 8.40
CA MET A 69 14.22 -13.07 8.14
C MET A 69 13.00 -12.26 8.57
N GLY A 70 11.79 -12.81 8.50
CA GLY A 70 10.55 -12.14 8.84
C GLY A 70 9.56 -12.05 7.69
N ASN A 71 9.88 -12.62 6.52
CA ASN A 71 8.93 -12.65 5.41
C ASN A 71 7.80 -13.62 5.74
N ARG A 72 6.56 -13.23 5.45
CA ARG A 72 5.39 -14.10 5.52
C ARG A 72 5.53 -15.22 4.51
N VAL A 73 5.59 -16.46 5.00
CA VAL A 73 5.54 -17.67 4.15
C VAL A 73 4.15 -18.29 4.13
N LYS A 74 3.28 -17.91 5.07
CA LYS A 74 1.90 -18.36 5.10
C LYS A 74 0.98 -17.39 5.84
N VAL A 75 -0.25 -17.25 5.37
CA VAL A 75 -1.38 -16.72 6.15
C VAL A 75 -2.50 -17.75 6.22
N VAL A 76 -3.13 -17.85 7.40
CA VAL A 76 -4.37 -18.59 7.62
C VAL A 76 -5.45 -17.60 8.07
N GLU A 77 -6.55 -17.55 7.33
CA GLU A 77 -7.65 -16.62 7.53
C GLU A 77 -8.81 -17.28 8.32
N ASN A 78 -9.68 -16.45 8.91
CA ASN A 78 -10.80 -16.89 9.77
C ASN A 78 -11.78 -17.84 9.09
N ASP A 79 -12.02 -17.65 7.79
CA ASP A 79 -12.94 -18.48 6.98
C ASP A 79 -12.28 -19.80 6.50
N GLY A 80 -11.03 -20.04 6.87
CA GLY A 80 -10.26 -21.21 6.47
C GLY A 80 -9.49 -21.03 5.16
N ARG A 81 -9.58 -19.88 4.49
CA ARG A 81 -8.71 -19.52 3.37
C ARG A 81 -7.26 -19.52 3.84
N THR A 82 -6.36 -20.08 3.04
CA THR A 82 -4.93 -20.06 3.32
C THR A 82 -4.14 -19.66 2.10
N VAL A 83 -3.09 -18.86 2.30
CA VAL A 83 -2.16 -18.49 1.24
C VAL A 83 -0.75 -18.82 1.67
N GLU A 84 -0.03 -19.60 0.86
CA GLU A 84 1.37 -19.94 1.05
C GLU A 84 2.23 -19.16 0.04
N TYR A 85 3.35 -18.60 0.48
CA TYR A 85 4.23 -17.77 -0.34
C TYR A 85 5.63 -18.39 -0.44
N ASN A 86 6.22 -18.36 -1.63
CA ASN A 86 7.62 -18.71 -1.84
C ASN A 86 8.38 -17.54 -2.45
N TYR A 87 9.63 -17.41 -2.04
CA TYR A 87 10.54 -16.36 -2.49
C TYR A 87 11.81 -16.97 -3.09
N ASP A 88 12.47 -16.20 -3.94
CA ASP A 88 13.84 -16.51 -4.32
C ASP A 88 14.85 -15.97 -3.28
N ASN A 89 16.14 -16.16 -3.54
CA ASN A 89 17.22 -15.74 -2.63
C ASN A 89 17.36 -14.21 -2.51
N LEU A 90 16.68 -13.43 -3.36
CA LEU A 90 16.61 -11.97 -3.27
C LEU A 90 15.31 -11.52 -2.60
N TYR A 91 14.54 -12.44 -2.02
CA TYR A 91 13.24 -12.23 -1.42
C TYR A 91 12.16 -11.69 -2.37
N ARG A 92 12.31 -11.95 -3.68
CA ARG A 92 11.26 -11.66 -4.66
C ARG A 92 10.21 -12.75 -4.63
N LEU A 93 8.92 -12.39 -4.68
CA LEU A 93 7.81 -13.33 -4.63
C LEU A 93 7.76 -14.17 -5.91
N THR A 94 8.03 -15.47 -5.78
CA THR A 94 8.02 -16.42 -6.91
C THR A 94 6.77 -17.28 -6.99
N GLN A 95 6.02 -17.40 -5.90
CA GLN A 95 4.77 -18.14 -5.89
C GLN A 95 3.83 -17.64 -4.80
N GLU A 96 2.55 -17.62 -5.10
CA GLU A 96 1.45 -17.65 -4.14
C GLU A 96 0.57 -18.89 -4.42
N LYS A 97 0.20 -19.60 -3.36
CA LYS A 97 -0.69 -20.75 -3.43
C LYS A 97 -1.85 -20.54 -2.49
N ILE A 98 -3.01 -20.27 -3.08
CA ILE A 98 -4.27 -19.99 -2.43
C ILE A 98 -5.08 -21.29 -2.34
N THR A 99 -5.48 -21.64 -1.13
CA THR A 99 -6.49 -22.68 -0.87
C THR A 99 -7.73 -21.98 -0.32
N ASP A 100 -8.82 -22.06 -1.06
CA ASP A 100 -10.07 -21.36 -0.75
C ASP A 100 -11.25 -22.28 -1.09
N THR A 101 -12.17 -22.46 -0.13
CA THR A 101 -13.34 -23.32 -0.30
C THR A 101 -14.50 -22.64 -1.01
N VAL A 102 -14.50 -21.31 -1.08
CA VAL A 102 -15.52 -20.45 -1.69
C VAL A 102 -15.11 -20.08 -3.12
N ALA A 103 -13.93 -19.45 -3.28
CA ALA A 103 -13.44 -19.00 -4.59
C ALA A 103 -12.69 -20.10 -5.37
N GLY A 104 -12.33 -21.21 -4.70
CA GLY A 104 -11.56 -22.30 -5.27
C GLY A 104 -10.05 -22.11 -5.15
N ASN A 105 -9.32 -23.21 -5.29
CA ASN A 105 -7.86 -23.20 -5.17
C ASN A 105 -7.21 -22.54 -6.38
N LYS A 106 -6.15 -21.77 -6.12
CA LYS A 106 -5.40 -21.04 -7.14
C LYS A 106 -3.91 -21.11 -6.82
N THR A 107 -3.07 -21.27 -7.83
CA THR A 107 -1.62 -21.17 -7.69
C THR A 107 -1.11 -20.25 -8.78
N ILE A 108 -0.34 -19.24 -8.38
CA ILE A 108 0.28 -18.29 -9.29
C ILE A 108 1.79 -18.38 -9.09
N THR A 109 2.55 -18.57 -10.16
CA THR A 109 4.00 -18.51 -10.12
C THR A 109 4.54 -17.39 -10.99
N TYR A 110 5.62 -16.79 -10.53
CA TYR A 110 6.28 -15.67 -11.19
C TYR A 110 7.73 -16.04 -11.51
N SER A 111 8.21 -15.58 -12.65
CA SER A 111 9.64 -15.61 -12.99
C SER A 111 10.11 -14.21 -13.34
N PHE A 112 11.38 -13.93 -13.06
CA PHE A 112 11.95 -12.59 -13.20
C PHE A 112 13.27 -12.64 -13.94
N ASP A 113 13.63 -11.54 -14.59
CA ASP A 113 14.99 -11.32 -15.04
C ASP A 113 15.92 -10.93 -13.87
N ALA A 114 17.15 -10.50 -14.20
CA ALA A 114 18.15 -10.15 -13.19
C ALA A 114 17.84 -8.84 -12.44
N VAL A 115 17.09 -7.91 -13.05
CA VAL A 115 16.78 -6.59 -12.46
C VAL A 115 15.41 -6.56 -11.77
N GLY A 116 14.57 -7.58 -12.00
CA GLY A 116 13.29 -7.74 -11.31
C GLY A 116 12.07 -7.65 -12.22
N ASN A 117 12.25 -7.43 -13.53
CA ASN A 117 11.11 -7.46 -14.45
C ASN A 117 10.50 -8.86 -14.48
N ARG A 118 9.18 -8.93 -14.37
CA ARG A 118 8.42 -10.18 -14.42
C ARG A 118 8.44 -10.73 -15.84
N LEU A 119 9.12 -11.84 -16.11
CA LEU A 119 9.13 -12.48 -17.44
C LEU A 119 7.86 -13.28 -17.71
N GLU A 120 7.36 -14.00 -16.69
CA GLU A 120 6.17 -14.83 -16.79
C GLU A 120 5.33 -14.78 -15.51
N LYS A 121 4.01 -14.80 -15.66
CA LYS A 121 3.01 -15.09 -14.62
C LYS A 121 2.26 -16.34 -15.07
N VAL A 122 2.28 -17.41 -14.30
CA VAL A 122 1.49 -18.62 -14.59
C VAL A 122 0.44 -18.76 -13.53
N ASP A 123 -0.79 -18.40 -13.88
CA ASP A 123 -1.97 -18.54 -13.05
C ASP A 123 -2.67 -19.87 -13.39
N SER A 124 -2.88 -20.73 -12.39
CA SER A 124 -3.50 -22.05 -12.59
C SER A 124 -4.95 -21.99 -13.10
N VAL A 125 -5.60 -20.83 -13.00
CA VAL A 125 -6.98 -20.59 -13.44
C VAL A 125 -7.00 -19.73 -14.70
N ALA A 126 -6.33 -18.55 -14.67
CA ALA A 126 -6.36 -17.62 -15.80
C ALA A 126 -5.43 -18.01 -16.95
N GLY A 127 -4.40 -18.82 -16.68
CA GLY A 127 -3.40 -19.24 -17.65
C GLY A 127 -2.08 -18.48 -17.55
N LYS A 128 -1.26 -18.62 -18.59
CA LYS A 128 0.08 -18.03 -18.64
C LYS A 128 0.06 -16.67 -19.32
N THR A 129 0.64 -15.68 -18.64
CA THR A 129 1.02 -14.38 -19.17
C THR A 129 2.53 -14.30 -19.37
N THR A 130 2.97 -13.80 -20.51
CA THR A 130 4.38 -13.47 -20.79
C THR A 130 4.55 -11.98 -21.03
N TYR A 131 5.65 -11.41 -20.56
CA TYR A 131 5.91 -9.97 -20.62
C TYR A 131 7.21 -9.69 -21.39
N ASN A 132 7.24 -8.58 -22.12
CA ASN A 132 8.41 -8.12 -22.86
C ASN A 132 8.72 -6.68 -22.54
N TYR A 133 10.01 -6.40 -22.35
CA TYR A 133 10.51 -5.11 -21.91
C TYR A 133 11.51 -4.54 -22.93
N ASP A 134 11.68 -3.22 -22.90
CA ASP A 134 12.80 -2.57 -23.58
C ASP A 134 14.05 -2.53 -22.69
N LYS A 135 15.08 -1.77 -23.12
CA LYS A 135 16.36 -1.67 -22.40
C LYS A 135 16.32 -0.77 -21.16
N ASN A 136 15.26 0.01 -21.00
CA ASN A 136 15.02 0.88 -19.86
C ASN A 136 13.94 0.25 -18.96
N ASP A 137 13.77 -1.07 -19.05
CA ASP A 137 12.81 -1.84 -18.27
C ASP A 137 11.34 -1.42 -18.51
N ARG A 138 11.01 -0.71 -19.58
CA ARG A 138 9.62 -0.32 -19.89
C ARG A 138 8.87 -1.52 -20.46
N LEU A 139 7.66 -1.81 -19.96
CA LEU A 139 6.88 -2.99 -20.38
C LEU A 139 6.29 -2.69 -21.75
N LEU A 140 6.78 -3.32 -22.83
CA LEU A 140 6.25 -3.06 -24.17
C LEU A 140 4.98 -3.86 -24.48
N LYS A 141 4.88 -5.06 -23.92
CA LYS A 141 3.85 -6.02 -24.28
C LYS A 141 3.64 -7.08 -23.21
N GLU A 142 2.38 -7.43 -22.96
CA GLU A 142 2.01 -8.68 -22.30
C GLU A 142 1.09 -9.54 -23.19
N ILE A 143 1.10 -10.86 -22.97
CA ILE A 143 0.32 -11.82 -23.74
C ILE A 143 -0.33 -12.82 -22.80
N LEU A 144 -1.67 -12.81 -22.70
CA LEU A 144 -2.45 -13.78 -21.93
C LEU A 144 -3.37 -14.58 -22.87
N GLY A 145 -3.13 -15.88 -23.00
CA GLY A 145 -4.01 -16.76 -23.78
C GLY A 145 -4.16 -16.36 -25.27
N GLY A 146 -3.19 -15.62 -25.82
CA GLY A 146 -3.23 -15.07 -27.19
C GLY A 146 -3.77 -13.64 -27.29
N ASN A 147 -4.41 -13.12 -26.24
CA ASN A 147 -4.75 -11.71 -26.13
C ASN A 147 -3.48 -10.91 -25.88
N VAL A 148 -3.29 -9.84 -26.64
CA VAL A 148 -2.07 -9.02 -26.61
C VAL A 148 -2.44 -7.65 -26.05
N THR A 149 -1.76 -7.23 -24.99
CA THR A 149 -1.79 -5.86 -24.51
C THR A 149 -0.45 -5.20 -24.86
N GLN A 150 -0.50 -4.04 -25.50
CA GLN A 150 0.68 -3.26 -25.88
C GLN A 150 0.74 -1.96 -25.11
N TYR A 151 1.94 -1.51 -24.78
CA TYR A 151 2.14 -0.27 -24.06
C TYR A 151 3.12 0.63 -24.82
N GLN A 152 2.91 1.94 -24.70
CA GLN A 152 3.71 2.96 -25.34
C GLN A 152 4.10 3.99 -24.29
N TYR A 153 5.30 4.54 -24.39
CA TYR A 153 5.85 5.49 -23.42
C TYR A 153 6.37 6.73 -24.14
N ASP A 154 6.41 7.86 -23.43
CA ASP A 154 7.10 9.06 -23.88
C ASP A 154 8.63 8.92 -23.72
N ASP A 155 9.34 9.98 -24.09
CA ASP A 155 10.80 10.04 -23.99
C ASP A 155 11.27 10.12 -22.52
N GLU A 156 10.43 10.65 -21.63
CA GLU A 156 10.63 10.73 -20.18
C GLU A 156 10.32 9.41 -19.45
N GLY A 157 9.70 8.43 -20.12
CA GLY A 157 9.38 7.12 -19.56
C GLY A 157 8.00 7.01 -18.89
N ASN A 158 7.10 7.98 -19.07
CA ASN A 158 5.70 7.88 -18.64
C ASN A 158 4.88 7.10 -19.65
N LEU A 159 3.95 6.26 -19.17
CA LEU A 159 3.05 5.49 -20.02
C LEU A 159 2.14 6.45 -20.81
N LEU A 160 2.17 6.41 -22.14
CA LEU A 160 1.32 7.21 -23.03
C LEU A 160 0.06 6.48 -23.48
N ALA A 161 0.16 5.18 -23.73
CA ALA A 161 -0.97 4.40 -24.22
C ALA A 161 -0.87 2.93 -23.81
N LYS A 162 -2.03 2.33 -23.53
CA LYS A 162 -2.26 0.89 -23.36
C LYS A 162 -3.28 0.45 -24.40
N VAL A 163 -2.98 -0.56 -25.20
CA VAL A 163 -3.88 -1.08 -26.24
C VAL A 163 -4.13 -2.57 -26.00
N GLU A 164 -5.35 -2.90 -25.60
CA GLU A 164 -5.78 -4.26 -25.26
C GLU A 164 -6.47 -4.91 -26.45
N ASN A 165 -5.79 -5.92 -27.02
CA ASN A 165 -6.23 -6.73 -28.15
C ASN A 165 -6.66 -5.91 -29.39
N GLY A 166 -6.20 -4.66 -29.51
CA GLY A 166 -6.64 -3.71 -30.54
C GLY A 166 -8.10 -3.26 -30.42
N ALA A 167 -8.79 -3.57 -29.32
CA ALA A 167 -10.20 -3.28 -29.09
C ALA A 167 -10.39 -2.12 -28.12
N THR A 168 -9.63 -2.10 -27.03
CA THR A 168 -9.65 -1.04 -26.03
C THR A 168 -8.35 -0.28 -26.08
N THR A 169 -8.42 1.05 -26.15
CA THR A 169 -7.26 1.94 -26.11
C THR A 169 -7.41 2.89 -24.94
N THR A 170 -6.45 2.87 -24.03
CA THR A 170 -6.34 3.81 -22.92
C THR A 170 -5.17 4.75 -23.20
N ASN A 171 -5.42 6.05 -23.31
CA ASN A 171 -4.38 7.07 -23.45
C ASN A 171 -4.19 7.80 -22.12
N TYR A 172 -2.96 8.22 -21.85
CA TYR A 172 -2.57 8.88 -20.61
C TYR A 172 -1.91 10.21 -20.94
N GLU A 173 -2.33 11.27 -20.27
CA GLU A 173 -1.77 12.61 -20.41
C GLU A 173 -1.02 13.00 -19.14
N TRP A 174 0.19 13.54 -19.31
CA TRP A 174 1.07 13.93 -18.21
C TRP A 174 1.43 15.39 -18.32
N ASN A 175 1.61 16.06 -17.17
CA ASN A 175 2.15 17.41 -17.15
C ASN A 175 3.70 17.41 -17.11
N ALA A 176 4.29 18.60 -17.20
CA ALA A 176 5.76 18.77 -17.21
C ALA A 176 6.48 18.36 -15.91
N LYS A 177 5.73 18.05 -14.83
CA LYS A 177 6.28 17.51 -13.58
C LYS A 177 6.19 15.98 -13.51
N GLY A 178 5.61 15.32 -14.51
CA GLY A 178 5.38 13.87 -14.49
C GLY A 178 4.14 13.45 -13.70
N GLU A 179 3.19 14.36 -13.45
CA GLU A 179 1.91 14.04 -12.80
C GLU A 179 0.87 13.66 -13.87
N LEU A 180 0.13 12.56 -13.66
CA LEU A 180 -0.90 12.07 -14.59
C LEU A 180 -2.12 13.00 -14.54
N THR A 181 -2.38 13.77 -15.59
CA THR A 181 -3.45 14.78 -15.63
C THR A 181 -4.74 14.29 -16.27
N ALA A 182 -4.68 13.31 -17.17
CA ALA A 182 -5.89 12.70 -17.73
C ALA A 182 -5.67 11.27 -18.19
N VAL A 183 -6.76 10.50 -18.22
CA VAL A 183 -6.84 9.18 -18.84
C VAL A 183 -8.08 9.15 -19.73
N GLU A 184 -7.90 8.74 -20.98
CA GLU A 184 -8.99 8.53 -21.93
C GLU A 184 -9.09 7.05 -22.26
N VAL A 185 -10.26 6.45 -22.00
CA VAL A 185 -10.52 5.05 -22.33
C VAL A 185 -11.49 5.00 -23.51
N THR A 186 -11.00 4.55 -24.65
CA THR A 186 -11.81 4.28 -25.84
C THR A 186 -12.07 2.79 -25.98
N GLU A 187 -13.34 2.38 -25.86
CA GLU A 187 -13.79 1.02 -26.09
C GLU A 187 -15.02 1.02 -27.02
N ASN A 188 -15.01 0.18 -28.05
CA ASN A 188 -16.14 0.07 -29.02
C ASN A 188 -16.57 1.39 -29.67
N GLY A 189 -15.68 2.40 -29.73
CA GLY A 189 -15.93 3.71 -30.31
C GLY A 189 -16.52 4.74 -29.35
N GLU A 190 -16.85 4.36 -28.12
CA GLU A 190 -17.18 5.27 -27.03
C GLU A 190 -15.91 5.66 -26.29
N THR A 191 -15.81 6.91 -25.82
CA THR A 191 -14.63 7.40 -25.09
C THR A 191 -15.08 8.03 -23.78
N GLY A 192 -14.62 7.47 -22.67
CA GLY A 192 -14.68 8.10 -21.34
C GLY A 192 -13.39 8.86 -21.06
N ARG A 193 -13.48 9.92 -20.26
CA ARG A 193 -12.33 10.76 -19.87
C ARG A 193 -12.34 11.00 -18.37
N ILE A 194 -11.18 10.75 -17.77
CA ILE A 194 -10.89 11.02 -16.38
C ILE A 194 -9.83 12.11 -16.34
N GLU A 195 -10.04 13.15 -15.54
CA GLU A 195 -9.06 14.23 -15.34
C GLU A 195 -8.68 14.36 -13.87
N PHE A 196 -7.43 14.76 -13.62
CA PHE A 196 -6.88 14.91 -12.29
C PHE A 196 -6.31 16.31 -12.09
N GLU A 197 -6.63 16.94 -10.96
CA GLU A 197 -6.05 18.22 -10.56
C GLU A 197 -5.06 18.02 -9.41
N TYR A 198 -3.91 18.70 -9.45
CA TYR A 198 -2.87 18.64 -8.42
C TYR A 198 -2.59 20.02 -7.83
N ASP A 199 -2.21 20.06 -6.56
CA ASP A 199 -1.72 21.27 -5.92
C ASP A 199 -0.28 21.60 -6.36
N HIS A 200 0.27 22.70 -5.80
CA HIS A 200 1.64 23.11 -6.11
C HIS A 200 2.69 22.05 -5.74
N SER A 201 2.39 21.23 -4.73
CA SER A 201 3.27 20.20 -4.15
C SER A 201 3.16 18.85 -4.86
N GLY A 202 2.29 18.73 -5.86
CA GLY A 202 2.05 17.49 -6.61
C GLY A 202 1.11 16.51 -5.91
N ILE A 203 0.33 16.98 -4.94
CA ILE A 203 -0.72 16.18 -4.31
C ILE A 203 -2.03 16.36 -5.07
N ARG A 204 -2.69 15.25 -5.42
CA ARG A 204 -3.96 15.25 -6.14
C ARG A 204 -5.08 15.83 -5.28
N VAL A 205 -5.73 16.90 -5.76
CA VAL A 205 -6.79 17.65 -5.07
C VAL A 205 -8.17 17.51 -5.72
N ALA A 206 -8.26 16.94 -6.92
CA ALA A 206 -9.54 16.58 -7.52
C ALA A 206 -9.40 15.46 -8.55
N ILE A 207 -10.53 14.78 -8.78
CA ILE A 207 -10.78 13.87 -9.90
C ILE A 207 -12.08 14.29 -10.58
N ASP A 208 -12.07 14.32 -11.91
CA ASP A 208 -13.24 14.51 -12.76
C ASP A 208 -13.46 13.23 -13.56
N VAL A 209 -14.58 12.54 -13.35
CA VAL A 209 -14.94 11.33 -14.11
C VAL A 209 -16.11 11.68 -15.01
N ASP A 210 -15.87 11.80 -16.31
CA ASP A 210 -16.89 12.12 -17.33
C ASP A 210 -17.74 13.37 -17.02
N GLY A 211 -17.16 14.38 -16.37
CA GLY A 211 -17.79 15.65 -15.98
C GLY A 211 -18.23 15.71 -14.51
N GLU A 212 -18.18 14.60 -13.77
CA GLU A 212 -18.51 14.53 -12.36
C GLU A 212 -17.26 14.76 -11.49
N VAL A 213 -17.13 15.98 -10.99
CA VAL A 213 -15.95 16.42 -10.22
C VAL A 213 -16.11 16.13 -8.72
N THR A 214 -15.17 15.36 -8.19
CA THR A 214 -14.94 15.19 -6.74
C THR A 214 -13.66 15.92 -6.33
N ARG A 215 -13.75 16.77 -5.30
CA ARG A 215 -12.62 17.51 -4.74
C ARG A 215 -12.21 16.93 -3.40
N PHE A 216 -10.93 17.04 -3.08
CA PHE A 216 -10.34 16.48 -1.87
C PHE A 216 -9.87 17.59 -0.93
N LEU A 217 -10.31 17.53 0.33
CA LEU A 217 -9.64 18.22 1.43
C LEU A 217 -8.57 17.29 1.98
N ILE A 218 -7.34 17.78 2.04
CA ILE A 218 -6.18 16.96 2.31
C ILE A 218 -5.47 17.43 3.57
N ASP A 219 -5.22 16.49 4.48
CA ASP A 219 -4.26 16.68 5.55
C ASP A 219 -2.87 16.30 5.06
N ASN A 220 -2.02 17.32 4.92
CA ASN A 220 -0.61 17.18 4.55
C ASN A 220 0.34 17.54 5.72
N ASN A 221 -0.18 17.60 6.94
CA ASN A 221 0.53 18.09 8.12
C ASN A 221 0.61 17.08 9.28
N GLN A 222 -0.25 16.05 9.32
CA GLN A 222 -0.37 15.20 10.52
C GLN A 222 0.13 13.76 10.39
N GLN A 223 0.29 13.25 9.17
CA GLN A 223 0.83 11.91 8.92
C GLN A 223 1.97 11.99 7.92
N GLN A 224 2.79 10.95 7.86
CA GLN A 224 3.99 10.89 7.03
C GLN A 224 3.71 11.12 5.53
N TYR A 225 2.45 10.95 5.12
CA TYR A 225 1.96 11.08 3.75
C TYR A 225 0.65 11.87 3.71
N ALA A 226 0.35 12.49 2.56
CA ALA A 226 -0.90 13.23 2.35
C ALA A 226 -2.11 12.28 2.45
N GLN A 227 -3.12 12.67 3.21
CA GLN A 227 -4.35 11.89 3.40
C GLN A 227 -5.58 12.73 3.05
N VAL A 228 -6.52 12.14 2.32
CA VAL A 228 -7.84 12.76 2.11
C VAL A 228 -8.63 12.64 3.42
N ILE A 229 -9.14 13.78 3.90
CA ILE A 229 -10.00 13.86 5.08
C ILE A 229 -11.44 14.20 4.71
N GLU A 230 -11.69 14.83 3.55
CA GLU A 230 -13.03 15.05 3.02
C GLU A 230 -13.04 14.95 1.49
N GLU A 231 -14.12 14.38 0.96
CA GLU A 231 -14.52 14.44 -0.43
C GLU A 231 -15.73 15.37 -0.57
N TYR A 232 -15.70 16.30 -1.52
CA TYR A 232 -16.78 17.27 -1.71
C TYR A 232 -16.99 17.67 -3.17
N GLN A 233 -18.24 18.03 -3.50
CA GLN A 233 -18.62 18.49 -4.83
C GLN A 233 -18.17 19.93 -5.09
N THR A 234 -18.20 20.36 -6.36
CA THR A 234 -17.86 21.74 -6.77
C THR A 234 -18.72 22.83 -6.13
N ASN A 235 -19.92 22.49 -5.66
CA ASN A 235 -20.81 23.39 -4.93
C ASN A 235 -20.49 23.51 -3.41
N GLY A 236 -19.50 22.77 -2.91
CA GLY A 236 -19.10 22.73 -1.51
C GLY A 236 -19.86 21.73 -0.64
N THR A 237 -20.72 20.89 -1.22
CA THR A 237 -21.41 19.80 -0.50
C THR A 237 -20.43 18.68 -0.23
N VAL A 238 -20.25 18.32 1.05
CA VAL A 238 -19.42 17.19 1.46
C VAL A 238 -20.14 15.89 1.11
N ASN A 239 -19.44 15.00 0.38
CA ASN A 239 -19.90 13.65 0.05
C ASN A 239 -19.50 12.67 1.16
N THR A 240 -18.22 12.70 1.55
CA THR A 240 -17.65 11.74 2.50
C THR A 240 -16.61 12.42 3.37
N THR A 241 -16.56 12.08 4.65
CA THR A 241 -15.48 12.47 5.56
C THR A 241 -14.74 11.23 6.06
N TYR A 242 -13.44 11.37 6.29
CA TYR A 242 -12.56 10.28 6.72
C TYR A 242 -11.93 10.61 8.06
N THR A 243 -11.96 9.65 8.98
CA THR A 243 -11.24 9.75 10.26
C THR A 243 -10.00 8.88 10.19
N HIS A 244 -8.84 9.47 10.46
CA HIS A 244 -7.55 8.80 10.45
C HIS A 244 -6.95 8.73 11.86
N GLY A 245 -6.25 7.63 12.15
CA GLY A 245 -5.51 7.45 13.39
C GLY A 245 -4.13 6.87 13.15
N TRP A 246 -3.91 5.61 13.52
CA TRP A 246 -2.76 4.87 13.00
C TRP A 246 -2.93 4.57 11.52
N ASP A 247 -4.11 4.05 11.19
CA ASP A 247 -4.57 3.78 9.84
C ASP A 247 -5.91 4.52 9.61
N LEU A 248 -6.50 4.36 8.43
CA LEU A 248 -7.85 4.84 8.14
C LEU A 248 -8.85 4.12 9.07
N ILE A 249 -9.58 4.89 9.90
CA ILE A 249 -10.48 4.35 10.92
C ILE A 249 -11.88 4.16 10.34
N SER A 250 -12.41 5.20 9.68
CA SER A 250 -13.79 5.20 9.19
C SER A 250 -14.00 6.19 8.07
N GLN A 251 -15.03 5.93 7.26
CA GLN A 251 -15.64 6.90 6.36
C GLN A 251 -17.09 7.17 6.76
N ASP A 252 -17.57 8.37 6.48
CA ASP A 252 -18.92 8.83 6.81
C ASP A 252 -19.49 9.69 5.69
N ASP A 253 -20.59 9.22 5.09
CA ASP A 253 -21.32 9.88 3.99
C ASP A 253 -22.42 10.86 4.49
N GLY A 254 -22.48 11.10 5.81
CA GLY A 254 -23.50 11.89 6.49
C GLY A 254 -24.78 11.13 6.84
N ALA A 255 -25.01 9.96 6.25
CA ALA A 255 -26.10 9.05 6.57
C ALA A 255 -25.62 7.80 7.32
N ASN A 256 -24.45 7.27 6.95
CA ASN A 256 -23.86 6.06 7.44
C ASN A 256 -22.37 6.29 7.71
N ARG A 257 -21.93 5.86 8.90
CA ARG A 257 -20.52 5.69 9.22
C ARG A 257 -20.16 4.22 9.19
N ILE A 258 -19.04 3.94 8.53
CA ILE A 258 -18.52 2.60 8.32
C ILE A 258 -17.03 2.58 8.65
N TYR A 259 -16.60 1.50 9.32
CA TYR A 259 -15.29 1.39 9.95
C TYR A 259 -14.45 0.37 9.22
N TYR A 260 -13.17 0.68 9.01
CA TYR A 260 -12.23 -0.16 8.29
C TYR A 260 -11.59 -1.19 9.22
N GLN A 261 -11.50 -2.43 8.75
CA GLN A 261 -10.72 -3.49 9.40
C GLN A 261 -9.73 -4.05 8.37
N VAL A 262 -8.45 -3.96 8.72
CA VAL A 262 -7.33 -4.27 7.81
C VAL A 262 -6.64 -5.58 8.18
N ASP A 263 -5.84 -6.11 7.26
CA ASP A 263 -4.85 -7.13 7.59
C ASP A 263 -3.52 -6.51 8.06
N GLY A 264 -2.54 -7.36 8.36
CA GLY A 264 -1.22 -6.93 8.82
C GLY A 264 -0.41 -6.11 7.82
N LEU A 265 -0.77 -6.09 6.53
CA LEU A 265 -0.16 -5.22 5.52
C LEU A 265 -0.86 -3.83 5.47
N GLY A 266 -2.02 -3.70 6.11
CA GLY A 266 -2.86 -2.51 6.04
C GLY A 266 -3.94 -2.57 4.95
N SER A 267 -4.10 -3.72 4.26
CA SER A 267 -5.13 -3.85 3.22
C SER A 267 -6.52 -3.93 3.85
N THR A 268 -7.50 -3.18 3.33
CA THR A 268 -8.89 -3.25 3.78
C THR A 268 -9.47 -4.63 3.49
N ARG A 269 -9.71 -5.45 4.52
CA ARG A 269 -10.26 -6.80 4.32
C ARG A 269 -11.74 -6.90 4.59
N LEU A 270 -12.25 -6.06 5.48
CA LEU A 270 -13.68 -5.89 5.65
C LEU A 270 -13.99 -4.50 6.18
N MET A 271 -15.26 -4.11 6.07
CA MET A 271 -15.78 -2.94 6.75
C MET A 271 -16.99 -3.32 7.60
N THR A 272 -17.17 -2.59 8.70
CA THR A 272 -18.30 -2.79 9.61
C THR A 272 -19.15 -1.53 9.74
N GLY A 273 -20.46 -1.69 9.85
CA GLY A 273 -21.38 -0.57 10.09
C GLY A 273 -21.37 -0.09 11.54
N ASN A 274 -22.23 0.88 11.84
CA ASN A 274 -22.39 1.48 13.18
C ASN A 274 -22.71 0.50 14.32
N ASN A 275 -23.24 -0.68 14.02
CA ASN A 275 -23.54 -1.72 15.01
C ASN A 275 -22.49 -2.85 15.06
N GLY A 276 -21.36 -2.70 14.36
CA GLY A 276 -20.30 -3.71 14.28
C GLY A 276 -20.62 -4.91 13.37
N SER A 277 -21.71 -4.84 12.58
CA SER A 277 -22.01 -5.85 11.55
C SER A 277 -21.11 -5.67 10.34
N VAL A 278 -20.61 -6.77 9.78
CA VAL A 278 -19.86 -6.76 8.51
C VAL A 278 -20.79 -6.34 7.38
N ILE A 279 -20.35 -5.38 6.56
CA ILE A 279 -21.11 -4.84 5.42
C ILE A 279 -20.45 -5.14 4.07
N VAL A 280 -19.12 -5.27 4.05
CA VAL A 280 -18.36 -5.65 2.86
C VAL A 280 -17.10 -6.39 3.27
N GLU A 281 -16.68 -7.35 2.45
CA GLU A 281 -15.45 -8.13 2.59
C GLU A 281 -14.68 -8.14 1.26
N TYR A 282 -13.35 -8.17 1.34
CA TYR A 282 -12.43 -8.20 0.20
C TYR A 282 -11.38 -9.28 0.38
N ASP A 283 -11.02 -9.97 -0.71
CA ASP A 283 -9.83 -10.81 -0.79
C ASP A 283 -8.95 -10.37 -1.96
N TYR A 284 -7.63 -10.40 -1.77
CA TYR A 284 -6.66 -9.98 -2.77
C TYR A 284 -5.74 -11.14 -3.19
N ASP A 285 -5.16 -11.03 -4.38
CA ASP A 285 -3.91 -11.71 -4.72
C ASP A 285 -2.71 -10.96 -4.10
N ALA A 286 -1.50 -11.49 -4.22
CA ALA A 286 -0.34 -10.90 -3.55
C ALA A 286 0.03 -9.50 -4.05
N TYR A 287 -0.39 -9.10 -5.25
CA TYR A 287 -0.10 -7.79 -5.84
C TYR A 287 -1.25 -6.80 -5.68
N GLY A 288 -2.33 -7.18 -4.98
CA GLY A 288 -3.44 -6.29 -4.68
C GLY A 288 -4.60 -6.33 -5.68
N ASN A 289 -4.64 -7.32 -6.58
CA ASN A 289 -5.81 -7.52 -7.44
C ASN A 289 -6.95 -8.14 -6.62
N LEU A 290 -8.15 -7.58 -6.72
CA LEU A 290 -9.33 -8.15 -6.08
C LEU A 290 -9.67 -9.54 -6.66
N THR A 291 -9.78 -10.52 -5.77
CA THR A 291 -10.19 -11.90 -6.10
C THR A 291 -11.57 -12.25 -5.55
N ARG A 292 -12.02 -11.52 -4.52
CA ARG A 292 -13.37 -11.62 -3.95
C ARG A 292 -13.82 -10.25 -3.45
N LYS A 293 -15.07 -9.89 -3.71
CA LYS A 293 -15.81 -8.83 -3.02
C LYS A 293 -17.18 -9.41 -2.62
N VAL A 294 -17.56 -9.29 -1.35
CA VAL A 294 -18.89 -9.66 -0.87
C VAL A 294 -19.51 -8.44 -0.21
N GLY A 295 -20.68 -8.00 -0.66
CA GLY A 295 -21.32 -6.76 -0.22
C GLY A 295 -21.21 -5.64 -1.28
N ASP A 296 -21.98 -4.58 -1.06
CA ASP A 296 -22.19 -3.46 -2.00
C ASP A 296 -21.80 -2.10 -1.41
N ALA A 297 -21.10 -2.08 -0.27
CA ALA A 297 -20.56 -0.83 0.25
C ALA A 297 -19.54 -0.23 -0.73
N GLU A 298 -19.72 1.08 -0.98
CA GLU A 298 -18.80 1.89 -1.77
C GLU A 298 -17.52 2.16 -0.96
N ASN A 299 -16.36 1.96 -1.57
CA ASN A 299 -15.08 2.17 -0.93
C ASN A 299 -13.96 2.20 -1.96
N ASN A 300 -13.14 3.24 -1.89
CA ASN A 300 -11.96 3.41 -2.74
C ASN A 300 -10.67 3.01 -2.03
N TYR A 301 -10.64 2.79 -0.72
CA TYR A 301 -9.42 2.45 0.02
C TYR A 301 -9.28 0.93 0.17
N LEU A 302 -8.45 0.31 -0.67
CA LEU A 302 -8.40 -1.15 -0.84
C LEU A 302 -7.05 -1.73 -0.37
N PHE A 303 -6.24 -2.24 -1.30
CA PHE A 303 -4.96 -2.88 -1.00
C PHE A 303 -3.98 -1.89 -0.33
N ALA A 304 -3.30 -2.35 0.72
CA ALA A 304 -2.42 -1.53 1.57
C ALA A 304 -3.07 -0.25 2.13
N GLY A 305 -4.42 -0.15 2.12
CA GLY A 305 -5.14 1.04 2.57
C GLY A 305 -5.05 2.21 1.61
N GLU A 306 -4.60 1.99 0.37
CA GLU A 306 -4.38 3.06 -0.62
C GLU A 306 -5.62 3.24 -1.51
N GLN A 307 -5.78 4.46 -2.03
CA GLN A 307 -6.91 4.84 -2.87
C GLN A 307 -6.80 4.17 -4.25
N PHE A 308 -7.79 3.38 -4.59
CA PHE A 308 -7.99 2.75 -5.89
C PHE A 308 -9.00 3.56 -6.69
N ASP A 309 -8.60 3.93 -7.89
CA ASP A 309 -9.47 4.63 -8.84
C ASP A 309 -9.93 3.64 -9.92
N ASP A 310 -11.17 3.18 -9.79
CA ASP A 310 -11.76 2.18 -10.70
C ASP A 310 -11.69 2.59 -12.17
N ALA A 311 -11.86 3.89 -12.43
CA ALA A 311 -11.88 4.43 -13.79
C ALA A 311 -10.52 4.35 -14.53
N VAL A 312 -9.41 4.16 -13.81
CA VAL A 312 -8.07 3.94 -14.39
C VAL A 312 -7.45 2.59 -14.00
N ASP A 313 -8.21 1.75 -13.29
CA ASP A 313 -7.78 0.43 -12.78
C ASP A 313 -6.41 0.49 -12.07
N GLY A 314 -6.24 1.45 -11.16
CA GLY A 314 -4.95 1.71 -10.53
C GLY A 314 -5.04 2.34 -9.14
N TYR A 315 -3.98 2.13 -8.35
CA TYR A 315 -3.82 2.72 -7.03
C TYR A 315 -3.05 4.04 -7.11
N TYR A 316 -3.63 5.12 -6.59
CA TYR A 316 -2.97 6.41 -6.45
C TYR A 316 -2.05 6.40 -5.23
N LEU A 317 -0.74 6.29 -5.47
CA LEU A 317 0.29 6.30 -4.44
C LEU A 317 0.99 7.65 -4.42
N ARG A 318 0.25 8.76 -4.48
CA ARG A 318 0.75 10.14 -4.41
C ARG A 318 1.64 10.53 -5.59
N ALA A 319 2.92 10.14 -5.57
CA ALA A 319 3.86 10.46 -6.63
C ALA A 319 3.57 9.68 -7.93
N ARG A 320 3.00 8.47 -7.84
CA ARG A 320 2.80 7.58 -8.99
C ARG A 320 1.50 6.78 -8.89
N TYR A 321 1.04 6.29 -10.04
CA TYR A 321 -0.03 5.28 -10.12
C TYR A 321 0.56 3.88 -10.22
N TYR A 322 0.07 2.99 -9.35
CA TYR A 322 0.43 1.58 -9.31
C TYR A 322 -0.65 0.72 -9.98
N ASP A 323 -0.26 -0.06 -10.99
CA ASP A 323 -1.08 -1.06 -11.64
C ASP A 323 -0.80 -2.44 -11.00
N SER A 324 -1.79 -2.97 -10.28
CA SER A 324 -1.70 -4.25 -9.59
C SER A 324 -1.70 -5.46 -10.54
N ASN A 325 -2.24 -5.33 -11.76
CA ASN A 325 -2.28 -6.42 -12.72
C ASN A 325 -0.86 -6.75 -13.21
N THR A 326 -0.11 -5.71 -13.58
CA THR A 326 1.29 -5.83 -14.01
C THR A 326 2.25 -5.86 -12.83
N GLY A 327 1.88 -5.30 -11.68
CA GLY A 327 2.72 -5.16 -10.50
C GLY A 327 3.76 -4.06 -10.66
N ARG A 328 3.39 -2.95 -11.33
CA ARG A 328 4.32 -1.90 -11.76
C ARG A 328 3.73 -0.50 -11.66
N PHE A 329 4.60 0.50 -11.63
CA PHE A 329 4.20 1.90 -11.76
C PHE A 329 4.03 2.33 -13.23
N ALA A 330 3.12 3.27 -13.46
CA ALA A 330 2.84 3.83 -14.80
C ALA A 330 3.89 4.86 -15.27
N SER A 331 4.71 5.39 -14.37
CA SER A 331 5.75 6.39 -14.64
C SER A 331 7.07 6.04 -13.95
N VAL A 332 8.13 6.72 -14.37
CA VAL A 332 9.47 6.61 -13.77
C VAL A 332 9.44 7.04 -12.31
N ASP A 333 10.22 6.37 -11.47
CA ASP A 333 10.41 6.75 -10.07
C ASP A 333 11.03 8.16 -9.98
N PRO A 334 10.38 9.13 -9.32
CA PRO A 334 11.01 10.42 -9.07
C PRO A 334 12.18 10.32 -8.07
N PHE A 335 12.28 9.21 -7.34
CA PHE A 335 13.39 8.94 -6.44
C PHE A 335 14.52 8.19 -7.18
N GLU A 336 15.74 8.75 -7.16
CA GLU A 336 16.92 8.19 -7.85
C GLU A 336 17.41 6.83 -7.27
N GLY A 337 16.81 6.38 -6.16
CA GLY A 337 17.23 5.18 -5.46
C GLY A 337 18.49 5.34 -4.63
N PHE A 338 18.94 4.23 -4.05
CA PHE A 338 20.18 4.13 -3.30
C PHE A 338 21.17 3.21 -4.00
N ASN A 339 22.39 3.70 -4.25
CA ASN A 339 23.45 2.93 -4.90
C ASN A 339 23.83 1.61 -4.19
N ASN A 340 23.59 1.51 -2.88
CA ASN A 340 23.81 0.30 -2.08
C ASN A 340 22.60 -0.62 -2.02
N GLN A 341 21.46 -0.25 -2.61
CA GLN A 341 20.26 -1.07 -2.74
C GLN A 341 19.84 -1.09 -4.22
N PRO A 342 20.50 -1.89 -5.07
CA PRO A 342 20.31 -1.81 -6.53
C PRO A 342 18.85 -1.95 -7.00
N ILE A 343 18.00 -2.66 -6.24
CA ILE A 343 16.58 -2.80 -6.57
C ILE A 343 15.81 -1.46 -6.55
N THR A 344 16.28 -0.49 -5.76
CA THR A 344 15.70 0.85 -5.68
C THR A 344 16.09 1.74 -6.86
N LEU A 345 17.04 1.30 -7.70
CA LEU A 345 17.41 1.99 -8.94
C LEU A 345 16.49 1.60 -10.11
N HIS A 346 15.53 0.70 -9.89
CA HIS A 346 14.60 0.29 -10.92
C HIS A 346 13.35 1.18 -10.88
N ASP A 347 13.11 1.87 -11.98
CA ASP A 347 12.12 2.96 -12.07
C ASP A 347 10.63 2.56 -11.94
N TYR A 348 10.29 1.27 -11.97
CA TYR A 348 8.91 0.83 -12.19
C TYR A 348 8.44 -0.29 -11.25
N LEU A 349 9.28 -0.81 -10.37
CA LEU A 349 8.90 -1.94 -9.52
C LEU A 349 8.06 -1.49 -8.34
N TYR A 350 6.98 -2.20 -8.07
CA TYR A 350 6.27 -2.07 -6.81
C TYR A 350 6.90 -2.98 -5.74
N ALA A 351 7.07 -2.44 -4.53
CA ALA A 351 7.46 -3.19 -3.33
C ALA A 351 8.73 -4.06 -3.49
N GLY A 352 9.66 -3.68 -4.38
CA GLY A 352 10.84 -4.51 -4.69
C GLY A 352 10.51 -5.95 -5.10
N VAL A 353 9.36 -6.18 -5.75
CA VAL A 353 8.85 -7.52 -6.12
C VAL A 353 8.52 -8.38 -4.89
N ASN A 354 8.27 -7.76 -3.73
CA ASN A 354 7.87 -8.42 -2.49
C ASN A 354 6.63 -7.72 -1.87
N PRO A 355 5.49 -7.67 -2.60
CA PRO A 355 4.29 -6.95 -2.15
C PRO A 355 3.62 -7.58 -0.92
N VAL A 356 3.99 -8.82 -0.55
CA VAL A 356 3.45 -9.50 0.64
C VAL A 356 4.05 -8.92 1.93
N ASN A 357 5.25 -8.35 1.86
CA ASN A 357 6.00 -7.87 3.02
C ASN A 357 6.40 -6.41 2.88
N ALA A 358 6.03 -5.73 1.80
CA ALA A 358 6.37 -4.34 1.56
C ALA A 358 5.24 -3.61 0.83
N ILE A 359 5.12 -2.32 1.13
CA ILE A 359 4.18 -1.39 0.52
C ILE A 359 4.95 -0.15 0.04
N ASP A 360 4.37 0.66 -0.84
CA ASP A 360 4.96 1.95 -1.25
C ASP A 360 3.94 3.08 -1.06
N PRO A 361 3.84 3.68 0.14
CA PRO A 361 2.81 4.69 0.40
C PRO A 361 3.09 6.03 -0.28
N SER A 362 4.34 6.36 -0.58
CA SER A 362 4.67 7.63 -1.25
C SER A 362 4.63 7.53 -2.77
N GLY A 363 4.65 6.30 -3.30
CA GLY A 363 4.91 6.05 -4.70
C GLY A 363 6.35 6.40 -5.06
N GLU A 364 7.30 6.31 -4.13
CA GLU A 364 8.74 6.63 -4.37
C GLU A 364 9.66 5.63 -3.69
N VAL A 365 9.23 5.08 -2.55
CA VAL A 365 10.08 4.21 -1.73
C VAL A 365 9.23 3.11 -1.13
N SER A 366 9.62 1.88 -1.45
CA SER A 366 9.06 0.71 -0.79
C SER A 366 9.49 0.65 0.68
N LEU A 367 8.52 0.57 1.57
CA LEU A 367 8.70 0.27 2.98
C LEU A 367 8.53 -1.24 3.17
N ILE A 368 9.59 -1.92 3.61
CA ILE A 368 9.49 -3.30 4.07
C ILE A 368 8.88 -3.27 5.48
N GLU A 369 7.94 -4.17 5.74
CA GLU A 369 7.39 -4.45 7.06
C GLU A 369 8.43 -5.18 7.93
N TYR A 370 9.58 -4.54 8.19
CA TYR A 370 10.45 -4.92 9.28
C TYR A 370 10.06 -4.11 10.50
N VAL A 371 9.32 -4.78 11.37
CA VAL A 371 9.32 -4.58 12.81
C VAL A 371 8.81 -3.20 13.26
N LYS A 372 7.64 -3.19 13.92
CA LYS A 372 7.16 -2.04 14.74
C LYS A 372 8.05 -1.81 15.98
N ILE A 373 9.39 -1.80 15.86
CA ILE A 373 10.30 -1.40 16.95
C ILE A 373 10.36 0.13 16.97
N PHE A 374 9.58 0.71 17.88
CA PHE A 374 9.80 2.08 18.32
C PHE A 374 10.94 2.13 19.32
N THR A 375 12.16 2.32 18.84
CA THR A 375 13.23 2.89 19.67
C THR A 375 13.61 4.29 19.16
N LEU A 376 13.11 5.31 19.87
CA LEU A 376 13.68 6.65 19.99
C LEU A 376 14.08 7.40 18.69
N THR A 377 13.13 7.69 17.80
CA THR A 377 13.27 8.79 16.83
C THR A 377 12.45 10.00 17.27
N ARG A 378 12.91 10.66 18.34
CA ARG A 378 12.53 12.05 18.63
C ARG A 378 13.75 12.89 19.02
N VAL A 379 14.85 12.76 18.26
CA VAL A 379 15.95 13.74 18.25
C VAL A 379 16.63 13.81 16.87
N ILE A 380 15.89 14.04 15.78
CA ILE A 380 16.40 14.80 14.60
C ILE A 380 15.18 15.41 13.89
N PRO A 381 14.81 16.69 14.13
CA PRO A 381 14.06 17.42 13.14
C PRO A 381 15.05 17.96 12.09
N PHE A 382 14.58 18.07 10.84
CA PHE A 382 15.22 18.80 9.74
C PHE A 382 16.23 18.01 8.88
N LEU A 383 15.72 17.25 7.89
CA LEU A 383 16.42 16.96 6.63
C LEU A 383 15.44 16.51 5.50
N LEU A 384 14.21 17.01 5.51
CA LEU A 384 13.23 16.77 4.44
C LEU A 384 12.63 18.10 3.98
N ARG A 385 13.44 18.95 3.35
CA ARG A 385 13.03 19.92 2.31
C ARG A 385 14.25 20.27 1.46
N PRO A 386 14.16 20.22 0.12
CA PRO A 386 15.22 20.74 -0.73
C PRO A 386 15.14 22.27 -0.69
N SER A 387 16.20 22.93 -0.22
CA SER A 387 16.45 24.31 -0.59
C SER A 387 17.88 24.42 -1.14
N SER A 388 17.94 25.18 -2.23
CA SER A 388 18.99 25.34 -3.24
C SER A 388 20.44 25.53 -2.73
N PRO A 389 21.45 25.32 -3.61
CA PRO A 389 22.84 25.26 -3.19
C PRO A 389 23.38 26.67 -2.99
N PHE A 390 24.12 26.93 -1.91
CA PHE A 390 25.38 27.70 -1.91
C PHE A 390 25.95 27.87 -0.49
N SER A 391 27.17 27.34 -0.34
CA SER A 391 28.28 27.78 0.54
C SER A 391 28.38 27.22 1.99
N PRO A 392 29.61 26.87 2.43
CA PRO A 392 29.86 26.12 3.66
C PRO A 392 30.15 27.06 4.84
N LEU A 393 29.63 26.71 6.03
CA LEU A 393 30.15 27.27 7.27
C LEU A 393 30.32 26.16 8.32
N TYR A 394 31.59 25.91 8.65
CA TYR A 394 32.04 25.10 9.79
C TYR A 394 31.45 25.57 11.11
N LEU A 395 31.18 24.64 12.05
CA LEU A 395 31.31 24.79 13.53
C LEU A 395 31.01 23.44 14.25
N PRO A 396 31.37 23.24 15.54
CA PRO A 396 32.39 22.29 15.95
C PRO A 396 31.89 21.08 16.76
N TYR A 397 32.79 20.10 16.90
CA TYR A 397 32.70 18.88 17.70
C TYR A 397 32.41 19.15 19.20
N PHE A 398 31.38 18.50 19.76
CA PHE A 398 31.23 18.28 21.21
C PHE A 398 30.96 16.79 21.49
N PRO A 399 31.75 16.12 22.35
CA PRO A 399 31.54 14.71 22.67
C PRO A 399 30.51 14.56 23.80
N VAL A 400 29.45 13.78 23.57
CA VAL A 400 28.53 13.34 24.64
C VAL A 400 29.04 12.03 25.23
N ARG A 401 29.29 12.02 26.55
CA ARG A 401 29.70 10.84 27.33
C ARG A 401 28.52 9.88 27.50
N LEU A 402 28.72 8.61 27.14
CA LEU A 402 27.87 7.49 27.54
C LEU A 402 28.19 7.09 28.98
N GLU A 403 27.35 7.48 29.94
CA GLU A 403 27.23 6.76 31.21
C GLU A 403 25.75 6.69 31.60
N LYS A 404 25.29 5.46 31.86
CA LYS A 404 23.94 5.01 32.29
C LYS A 404 22.99 4.49 31.20
N LEU A 405 23.36 3.35 30.61
CA LEU A 405 22.42 2.27 30.29
C LEU A 405 23.02 0.97 30.84
N GLY A 406 22.76 0.70 32.11
CA GLY A 406 23.09 -0.55 32.78
C GLY A 406 21.80 -1.28 33.13
N ALA A 407 21.73 -2.55 32.72
CA ALA A 407 20.66 -3.53 32.92
C ALA A 407 19.49 -3.48 31.91
N ILE A 408 19.64 -4.21 30.80
CA ILE A 408 18.93 -5.45 30.44
C ILE A 408 19.42 -5.83 29.03
N LEU A 409 20.48 -6.63 28.97
CA LEU A 409 20.95 -7.32 27.76
C LEU A 409 21.85 -8.47 28.24
N ASN A 410 21.22 -9.53 28.73
CA ASN A 410 21.88 -10.82 28.81
C ASN A 410 21.54 -11.55 27.52
N GLY A 411 22.50 -11.60 26.59
CA GLY A 411 22.60 -12.75 25.68
C GLY A 411 22.40 -12.55 24.19
N LEU A 412 22.66 -11.38 23.59
CA LEU A 412 22.99 -11.33 22.16
C LEU A 412 24.32 -10.63 21.94
N ASN A 413 25.20 -11.32 21.22
CA ASN A 413 26.52 -10.83 20.85
C ASN A 413 26.35 -9.74 19.79
N LEU A 414 26.98 -8.58 19.96
CA LEU A 414 26.89 -7.42 19.07
C LEU A 414 27.25 -7.77 17.60
N LEU A 415 27.97 -8.87 17.41
CA LEU A 415 28.35 -9.40 16.10
C LEU A 415 27.19 -10.04 15.32
N GLU A 416 26.19 -10.63 15.99
CA GLU A 416 25.00 -11.20 15.31
C GLU A 416 24.02 -10.10 14.86
N PHE A 417 23.97 -8.99 15.59
CA PHE A 417 23.18 -7.82 15.22
C PHE A 417 23.74 -7.12 13.96
N LEU A 418 25.08 -7.13 13.79
CA LEU A 418 25.75 -6.54 12.64
C LEU A 418 25.65 -7.40 11.38
N SER A 419 25.44 -8.73 11.48
CA SER A 419 25.18 -9.58 10.30
C SER A 419 23.75 -9.50 9.78
N MET A 420 22.84 -8.83 10.49
CA MET A 420 21.46 -8.57 10.04
C MET A 420 21.32 -7.26 9.25
N LEU A 421 22.41 -6.48 9.12
CA LEU A 421 22.40 -5.15 8.51
C LEU A 421 23.24 -5.06 7.22
N PHE A 422 23.77 -6.18 6.70
CA PHE A 422 24.57 -6.23 5.48
C PHE A 422 24.18 -7.38 4.55
#